data_AF-A0A7J0GVX7-F1
#
_entry.id   AF-A0A7J0GVX7-F1
#
_cell.length_a   1.000
_cell.length_b   1.000
_cell.length_c   1.000
_cell.angle_alpha   90.00
_cell.angle_beta   90.00
_cell.angle_gamma   90.00
#
_symmetry.space_group_name_H-M   'P 1'
#
loop_
_entity.id
_entity.type
_entity.pdbx_description
1 polymer ?
#
loop_
_entity_poly.entity_id
_entity_poly.type
_entity_poly.pdbx_seq_one_letter_code
_entity_poly.pdbx_strand_id
1 'polypeptide(L)' 'MSVSAERLMYRVPGMVRGSDSVYCFTFGNSDLLGIEAYVIGHHHQQNVWMEFDLANLRVGLAEVRCDLASQRLGVAGA' A
#
# COMPACT_ATOMS: atom_id res chain seq x y z
N MET A 1 -3.80 -1.30 -14.12
CA MET A 1 -2.93 -1.41 -12.93
C MET A 1 -3.38 -2.64 -12.16
N SER A 2 -2.48 -3.55 -11.83
CA SER A 2 -2.74 -4.71 -10.97
C SER A 2 -1.95 -4.57 -9.68
N VAL A 3 -2.48 -5.08 -8.58
CA VAL A 3 -1.77 -5.14 -7.30
C VAL A 3 -1.13 -6.52 -7.20
N SER A 4 0.18 -6.58 -6.98
CA SER A 4 0.90 -7.85 -6.88
C SER A 4 0.57 -8.57 -5.57
N ALA A 5 0.73 -9.89 -5.54
CA ALA A 5 0.41 -10.72 -4.37
C ALA A 5 1.19 -10.30 -3.13
N GLU A 6 2.44 -9.86 -3.30
CA GLU A 6 3.32 -9.40 -2.22
C GLU A 6 2.77 -8.13 -1.56
N ARG A 7 2.04 -7.28 -2.29
CA ARG A 7 1.36 -6.09 -1.73
C ARG A 7 0.01 -6.41 -1.08
N LEU A 8 -0.57 -7.57 -1.37
CA LEU A 8 -1.83 -8.02 -0.75
C LEU A 8 -1.62 -8.75 0.58
N MET A 9 -0.38 -9.15 0.87
CA MET A 9 -0.02 -9.93 2.05
C MET A 9 0.96 -9.18 2.95
N TYR A 10 0.57 -8.96 4.19
CA TYR A 10 1.45 -8.39 5.22
C TYR A 10 2.05 -9.51 6.06
N ARG A 11 3.39 -9.60 6.08
CA ARG A 11 4.10 -10.53 6.98
C ARG A 11 4.04 -10.01 8.40
N VAL A 12 3.45 -10.77 9.31
CA VAL A 12 3.31 -10.38 10.72
C VAL A 12 4.67 -10.46 11.43
N PRO A 13 5.23 -9.34 11.93
CA PRO A 13 6.53 -9.35 12.60
C PRO A 13 6.52 -10.23 13.85
N GLY A 14 7.56 -11.06 14.00
CA GLY A 14 7.73 -11.93 15.17
C GLY A 14 6.78 -13.14 15.25
N MET A 15 5.81 -13.28 14.34
CA MET A 15 4.87 -14.41 14.35
C MET A 15 5.31 -15.52 13.38
N VAL A 16 5.59 -16.69 13.95
CA VAL A 16 6.06 -17.89 13.24
C VAL A 16 5.25 -19.10 13.72
N ARG A 17 4.86 -19.99 12.80
CA ARG A 17 4.23 -21.28 13.11
C ARG A 17 5.11 -22.42 12.59
N GLY A 18 5.86 -23.07 13.48
CA GLY A 18 6.86 -24.06 13.07
C GLY A 18 8.01 -23.40 12.31
N SER A 19 8.22 -23.80 11.06
CA SER A 19 9.19 -23.17 10.13
C SER A 19 8.61 -21.99 9.33
N ASP A 20 7.30 -21.76 9.41
CA ASP A 20 6.61 -20.93 8.44
C ASP A 20 6.30 -19.54 8.99
N SER A 21 6.47 -18.51 8.15
CA SER A 21 6.06 -17.15 8.46
C SER A 21 4.55 -16.98 8.33
N VAL A 22 3.94 -16.18 9.21
CA VAL A 22 2.50 -15.87 9.13
C VAL A 22 2.27 -14.59 8.33
N TYR A 23 1.28 -14.64 7.44
CA TYR A 23 0.85 -13.51 6.60
C TYR A 23 -0.64 -13.22 6.81
N CYS A 24 -1.00 -11.93 6.75
CA CYS A 24 -2.38 -11.47 6.79
C CYS A 24 -2.74 -10.78 5.46
N PHE A 25 -3.98 -10.95 5.00
CA PHE A 25 -4.49 -10.13 3.89
C PHE A 25 -4.65 -8.67 4.33
N THR A 26 -4.33 -7.75 3.41
CA THR A 26 -4.32 -6.30 3.67
C THR A 26 -5.56 -5.57 3.14
N PHE A 27 -6.53 -6.32 2.62
CA PHE A 27 -7.83 -5.83 2.21
C PHE A 27 -8.92 -6.38 3.15
N GLY A 28 -9.99 -5.60 3.32
CA GLY A 28 -11.14 -5.96 4.13
C GLY A 28 -12.43 -5.59 3.41
N ASN A 29 -13.56 -6.03 3.95
CA ASN A 29 -14.86 -5.71 3.38
C ASN A 29 -15.26 -4.26 3.72
N SER A 30 -15.86 -3.57 2.75
CA SER A 30 -16.44 -2.23 2.88
C SER A 30 -17.88 -2.22 3.39
N ASP A 31 -18.47 -3.35 3.81
CA ASP A 31 -19.83 -3.44 4.37
C ASP A 31 -20.15 -2.33 5.39
N LEU A 32 -19.17 -1.94 6.23
CA LEU A 32 -19.34 -0.89 7.24
C LEU A 32 -19.51 0.53 6.67
N LEU A 33 -19.11 0.76 5.41
CA LEU A 33 -19.27 2.05 4.72
C LEU A 33 -20.69 2.23 4.16
N GLY A 34 -21.52 1.18 4.14
CA GLY A 34 -22.90 1.23 3.64
C GLY A 34 -23.03 1.57 2.14
N ILE A 35 -21.92 1.53 1.41
CA ILE A 35 -21.83 1.81 -0.03
C ILE A 35 -20.96 0.75 -0.71
N GLU A 36 -21.30 0.39 -1.95
CA GLU A 36 -20.44 -0.47 -2.77
C GLU A 36 -19.26 0.36 -3.30
N ALA A 37 -18.18 0.39 -2.52
CA ALA A 37 -16.96 1.11 -2.88
C ALA A 37 -15.70 0.33 -2.49
N TYR A 38 -14.65 0.53 -3.30
CA TYR A 38 -13.30 0.11 -2.98
C TYR A 38 -12.52 1.31 -2.43
N VAL A 39 -11.90 1.14 -1.25
CA VAL A 39 -11.04 2.17 -0.66
C VAL A 39 -9.58 1.79 -0.89
N ILE A 40 -8.86 2.61 -1.65
CA ILE A 40 -7.42 2.47 -1.83
C ILE A 40 -6.73 3.10 -0.61
N GLY A 41 -6.53 2.30 0.43
CA GLY A 41 -5.89 2.74 1.68
C GLY A 41 -4.36 2.76 1.64
N HIS A 42 -3.75 3.21 2.73
CA HIS A 42 -2.30 3.41 2.86
C HIS A 42 -1.45 2.22 2.40
N HIS A 43 -1.84 0.98 2.77
CA HIS A 43 -1.09 -0.22 2.37
C HIS A 43 -1.02 -0.40 0.84
N HIS A 44 -2.11 -0.11 0.13
CA HIS A 44 -2.17 -0.24 -1.33
C HIS A 44 -1.43 0.89 -2.05
N GLN A 45 -1.24 2.04 -1.39
CA GLN A 45 -0.54 3.21 -1.93
C GLN A 45 0.98 3.16 -1.69
N GLN A 46 1.50 2.18 -0.96
CA GLN A 46 2.94 2.04 -0.76
C GLN A 46 3.67 1.90 -2.10
N ASN A 47 4.74 2.68 -2.30
CA ASN A 47 5.50 2.75 -3.55
C ASN A 47 4.68 3.17 -4.78
N VAL A 48 3.60 3.93 -4.57
CA VAL A 48 2.84 4.59 -5.63
C VAL A 48 2.81 6.08 -5.34
N TRP A 49 3.30 6.88 -6.29
CA TRP A 49 3.10 8.33 -6.28
C TRP A 49 1.68 8.62 -6.73
N MET A 50 0.99 9.47 -5.98
CA MET A 50 -0.36 9.92 -6.28
C MET A 50 -0.37 11.42 -6.51
N GLU A 51 -1.01 11.86 -7.59
CA GLU A 51 -1.24 13.26 -7.89
C GLU A 51 -2.74 13.54 -7.98
N PHE A 52 -3.21 14.52 -7.23
CA PHE A 52 -4.61 14.96 -7.25
C PHE A 52 -4.71 16.26 -8.04
N ASP A 53 -5.09 16.15 -9.31
CA ASP A 53 -5.31 17.29 -10.18
C ASP A 53 -6.76 17.75 -10.05
N LEU A 54 -6.98 18.67 -9.10
CA LEU A 54 -8.29 19.22 -8.78
C LEU A 54 -8.86 20.07 -9.93
N ALA A 55 -8.01 20.73 -10.70
CA ALA A 55 -8.43 21.59 -11.81
C ALA A 55 -9.04 20.78 -12.96
N ASN A 56 -8.51 19.58 -13.20
CA ASN A 56 -8.99 18.67 -14.25
C ASN A 56 -9.76 17.45 -13.70
N LEU A 57 -10.10 17.44 -12.40
CA LEU A 57 -10.86 16.39 -11.73
C LEU A 57 -10.30 14.98 -11.96
N ARG A 58 -8.98 14.80 -11.88
CA ARG A 58 -8.32 13.51 -12.15
C ARG A 58 -7.28 13.15 -11.11
N VAL A 59 -6.99 11.86 -11.03
CA VAL A 59 -5.92 11.31 -10.18
C VAL A 59 -4.88 10.65 -11.07
N GLY A 60 -3.62 11.06 -10.93
CA GLY A 60 -2.46 10.45 -11.56
C GLY A 60 -1.81 9.43 -10.62
N LEU A 61 -1.33 8.32 -11.17
CA LEU A 61 -0.62 7.27 -10.43
C LEU A 61 0.68 6.91 -11.15
N ALA A 62 1.79 6.79 -10.43
CA ALA A 62 3.06 6.33 -10.96
C ALA A 62 3.79 5.43 -9.95
N GLU A 63 4.49 4.40 -10.43
CA GLU A 63 5.34 3.58 -9.57
C GLU A 63 6.54 4.39 -9.08
N VAL A 64 6.88 4.25 -7.80
CA VAL A 64 8.05 4.87 -7.20
C VAL A 64 8.82 3.91 -6.30
N ARG A 65 10.09 4.21 -6.09
CA ARG A 65 10.97 3.50 -5.17
C ARG A 65 11.16 4.35 -3.91
N CYS A 66 10.25 4.23 -2.95
CA CYS A 66 10.27 5.05 -1.73
C CYS A 66 11.55 4.82 -0.90
N ASP A 67 12.12 3.62 -0.95
CA ASP A 67 13.41 3.29 -0.35
C ASP A 67 14.55 4.15 -0.92
N LEU A 68 14.67 4.18 -2.26
CA LEU A 68 15.68 4.97 -2.96
C LEU A 68 15.44 6.48 -2.78
N ALA A 69 14.17 6.91 -2.85
CA ALA A 69 13.80 8.30 -2.63
C ALA A 69 14.18 8.76 -1.21
N SER A 70 13.87 7.95 -0.19
CA SER A 70 14.17 8.28 1.20
C SER A 70 15.67 8.36 1.48
N GLN A 71 16.46 7.47 0.86
CA GLN A 71 17.93 7.53 0.91
C GLN A 71 18.47 8.82 0.28
N ARG A 72 17.99 9.17 -0.92
CA ARG A 72 18.44 10.38 -1.64
C ARG A 72 18.06 11.68 -0.91
N LEU A 73 16.93 11.67 -0.23
CA LEU A 73 16.43 12.81 0.54
C LEU A 73 17.01 12.87 1.98
N GLY A 74 17.83 11.89 2.38
CA GLY A 74 18.45 11.86 3.71
C GLY A 74 17.47 11.61 4.86
N VAL A 75 16.28 11.09 4.58
CA VAL A 75 15.22 10.77 5.58
C VAL A 75 15.21 9.29 5.98
N ALA A 76 16.06 8.47 5.37
CA ALA A 76 16.24 7.07 5.76
C ALA A 76 17.17 6.97 6.99
N GLY A 77 16.62 7.08 8.21
CA GLY A 77 17.43 6.91 9.42
C GLY A 77 16.85 7.36 10.76
N ALA A 78 15.52 7.46 10.92
CA ALA A 78 14.87 7.65 12.21
C ALA A 78 14.13 6.38 12.64
#